data_AF-A0A1H3GT68-F1
#
_entry.id   AF-A0A1H3GT68-F1
#
_cell.length_a   1.000
_cell.length_b   1.000
_cell.length_c   1.000
_cell.angle_alpha   90.00
_cell.angle_beta   90.00
_cell.angle_gamma   90.00
#
_symmetry.space_group_name_H-M   'P 1'
#
loop_
_entity.id
_entity.type
_entity.pdbx_description
1 polymer ?
#
loop_
_entity_poly.entity_id
_entity_poly.type
_entity_poly.pdbx_seq_one_letter_code
_entity_poly.pdbx_strand_id
1 'polypeptide(L)'
;MKEYLFDEQEKEFIQHLLNNKPKKIWYDYICYTFDYGDYYLTLSCIDKKANSQNDSDEALIAKLTRENIEFVPYENSKLVCKKKRIDRISIVRTFLYFSNFRVFSRTHRLINKLIFYLKTIIKRRKDPIDEIISDTIGVGTEYICNPNSDDVKLIDSNYCNLLDVGLLIEIDGKYLRAFLQDNGYGFHIFDDKFFYEKDDLVEDKKLYDFIKVDKNAS
;
A
#
# COMPACT_ATOMS: atom_id res chain seq x y z
N MET A 1 3.62 15.45 9.41
CA MET A 1 2.89 14.23 9.06
C MET A 1 2.02 14.46 7.84
N LYS A 2 2.05 13.53 6.89
CA LYS A 2 1.19 13.56 5.70
C LYS A 2 0.16 12.44 5.77
N GLU A 3 -1.05 12.69 5.29
CA GLU A 3 -2.16 11.75 5.39
C GLU A 3 -2.65 11.32 4.02
N TYR A 4 -2.82 10.02 3.86
CA TYR A 4 -3.39 9.39 2.68
C TYR A 4 -4.42 8.37 3.14
N LEU A 5 -5.59 8.88 3.51
CA LEU A 5 -6.71 8.10 3.99
C LEU A 5 -7.76 7.96 2.88
N PHE A 6 -8.59 6.92 2.94
CA PHE A 6 -9.72 6.79 2.05
C PHE A 6 -10.63 8.02 2.18
N ASP A 7 -10.95 8.63 1.04
CA ASP A 7 -11.88 9.76 1.00
C ASP A 7 -13.34 9.32 1.17
N GLU A 8 -14.28 10.28 1.18
CA GLU A 8 -15.70 9.97 1.37
C GLU A 8 -16.28 9.11 0.23
N GLN A 9 -15.83 9.31 -1.00
CA GLN A 9 -16.28 8.50 -2.14
C GLN A 9 -15.76 7.06 -2.01
N GLU A 10 -14.51 6.89 -1.60
CA GLU A 10 -13.93 5.57 -1.34
C GLU A 10 -14.64 4.88 -0.16
N LYS A 11 -15.00 5.60 0.90
CA LYS A 11 -15.83 5.07 2.00
C LYS A 11 -17.21 4.63 1.53
N GLU A 12 -17.86 5.38 0.64
CA GLU A 12 -19.12 4.96 0.01
C GLU A 12 -18.95 3.66 -0.79
N PHE A 13 -17.84 3.51 -1.51
CA PHE A 13 -17.53 2.27 -2.22
C PHE A 13 -17.24 1.11 -1.27
N ILE A 14 -16.55 1.33 -0.15
CA ILE A 14 -16.34 0.31 0.89
C ILE A 14 -17.69 -0.13 1.48
N GLN A 15 -18.59 0.82 1.74
CA GLN A 15 -19.94 0.52 2.19
C GLN A 15 -20.71 -0.28 1.13
N HIS A 16 -20.53 0.05 -0.15
CA HIS A 16 -21.12 -0.71 -1.25
C HIS A 16 -20.61 -2.15 -1.27
N LEU A 17 -19.31 -2.40 -1.11
CA LEU A 17 -18.73 -3.74 -1.00
C LEU A 17 -19.36 -4.55 0.13
N LEU A 18 -19.55 -3.93 1.30
CA LEU A 18 -20.13 -4.59 2.48
C LEU A 18 -21.61 -4.95 2.31
N ASN A 19 -22.35 -4.14 1.55
CA ASN A 19 -23.80 -4.27 1.40
C ASN A 19 -24.21 -5.06 0.16
N ASN A 20 -23.34 -5.18 -0.85
CA ASN A 20 -23.66 -5.80 -2.13
C ASN A 20 -22.78 -7.01 -2.39
N LYS A 21 -23.40 -8.12 -2.81
CA LYS A 21 -22.68 -9.37 -3.07
C LYS A 21 -22.03 -9.33 -4.47
N PRO A 22 -20.69 -9.32 -4.57
CA PRO A 22 -20.03 -9.41 -5.88
C PRO A 22 -20.31 -10.77 -6.53
N LYS A 23 -20.41 -10.79 -7.87
CA LYS A 23 -20.49 -12.03 -8.65
C LYS A 23 -19.17 -12.78 -8.57
N LYS A 24 -18.05 -12.07 -8.65
CA LYS A 24 -16.69 -12.62 -8.56
C LYS A 24 -15.76 -11.63 -7.88
N ILE A 25 -14.74 -12.15 -7.22
CA ILE A 25 -13.59 -11.37 -6.78
C ILE A 25 -12.37 -11.89 -7.54
N TRP A 26 -11.65 -10.98 -8.16
CA TRP A 26 -10.42 -11.25 -8.90
C TRP A 26 -9.25 -10.61 -8.20
N TYR A 27 -8.09 -11.23 -8.35
CA TYR A 27 -6.82 -10.74 -7.89
C TYR A 27 -5.88 -10.58 -9.07
N ASP A 28 -5.20 -9.45 -9.09
CA ASP A 28 -3.98 -9.21 -9.85
C ASP A 28 -2.93 -8.67 -8.87
N TYR A 29 -1.65 -8.76 -9.23
CA TYR A 29 -0.56 -8.34 -8.35
C TYR A 29 -0.73 -6.90 -7.83
N ILE A 30 -1.30 -6.01 -8.65
CA ILE A 30 -1.49 -4.60 -8.29
C ILE A 30 -2.92 -4.26 -7.86
N CYS A 31 -3.88 -5.19 -7.90
CA CYS A 31 -5.26 -4.89 -7.52
C CYS A 31 -6.14 -6.09 -7.12
N TYR A 32 -7.20 -5.78 -6.37
CA TYR A 32 -8.37 -6.65 -6.23
C TYR A 32 -9.56 -6.04 -6.96
N THR A 33 -10.24 -6.84 -7.79
CA THR A 33 -11.44 -6.41 -8.52
C THR A 33 -12.68 -7.14 -8.03
N PHE A 34 -13.70 -6.37 -7.62
CA PHE A 34 -15.01 -6.84 -7.20
C PHE A 34 -16.00 -6.66 -8.36
N ASP A 35 -16.27 -7.76 -9.06
CA ASP A 35 -17.07 -7.80 -10.29
C ASP A 35 -18.56 -8.01 -9.97
N TYR A 36 -19.42 -7.06 -10.38
CA TYR A 36 -20.88 -7.11 -10.24
C TYR A 36 -21.60 -7.42 -11.57
N GLY A 37 -20.83 -7.52 -12.67
CA GLY A 37 -21.24 -7.93 -14.02
C GLY A 37 -21.43 -6.76 -14.98
N ASP A 38 -22.17 -5.73 -14.60
CA ASP A 38 -22.38 -4.50 -15.39
C ASP A 38 -21.49 -3.33 -14.92
N TYR A 39 -20.85 -3.48 -13.77
CA TYR A 39 -19.83 -2.59 -13.23
C TYR A 39 -18.88 -3.38 -12.33
N TYR A 40 -17.76 -2.77 -11.96
CA TYR A 40 -16.85 -3.31 -10.96
C TYR A 40 -16.24 -2.21 -10.09
N LEU A 41 -15.78 -2.63 -8.91
CA LEU A 41 -14.94 -1.82 -8.04
C LEU A 41 -13.52 -2.41 -8.02
N THR A 42 -12.50 -1.56 -8.05
CA THR A 42 -11.10 -1.99 -8.03
C THR A 42 -10.36 -1.33 -6.88
N LEU A 43 -9.78 -2.14 -6.00
CA LEU A 43 -8.84 -1.70 -4.99
C LEU A 43 -7.42 -1.86 -5.55
N SER A 44 -6.77 -0.75 -5.89
CA SER A 44 -5.46 -0.72 -6.55
C SER A 44 -4.36 -0.25 -5.61
N CYS A 45 -3.15 -0.80 -5.78
CA CYS A 45 -1.93 -0.28 -5.22
C CYS A 45 -1.49 0.94 -6.04
N ILE A 46 -1.31 2.09 -5.40
CA ILE A 46 -0.75 3.29 -6.04
C ILE A 46 0.36 3.89 -5.18
N ASP A 47 1.32 4.52 -5.83
CA ASP A 47 2.36 5.30 -5.18
C ASP A 47 1.90 6.76 -4.98
N LYS A 48 2.39 7.35 -3.90
CA LYS A 48 2.29 8.77 -3.61
C LYS A 48 3.63 9.26 -3.08
N LYS A 49 3.92 10.54 -3.29
CA LYS A 49 5.10 11.17 -2.66
C LYS A 49 5.01 11.07 -1.13
N ALA A 50 5.97 10.41 -0.50
CA ALA A 50 6.05 10.34 0.95
C ALA A 50 6.44 11.70 1.57
N ASN A 51 6.08 11.89 2.83
CA ASN A 51 6.69 12.88 3.70
C ASN A 51 7.91 12.25 4.38
N SER A 52 9.07 12.45 3.77
CA SER A 52 10.36 11.94 4.23
C SER A 52 11.45 12.99 4.05
N GLN A 53 12.69 12.63 4.37
CA GLN A 53 13.86 13.47 4.14
C GLN A 53 14.22 13.59 2.65
N ASN A 54 13.73 12.69 1.79
CA ASN A 54 14.08 12.58 0.38
C ASN A 54 12.84 12.76 -0.52
N ASP A 55 12.92 13.68 -1.48
CA ASP A 55 11.79 14.01 -2.35
C ASP A 55 11.34 12.87 -3.28
N SER A 56 12.19 11.86 -3.47
CA SER A 56 11.92 10.68 -4.30
C SER A 56 11.32 9.51 -3.52
N ASP A 57 11.18 9.58 -2.20
CA ASP A 57 10.59 8.47 -1.45
C ASP A 57 9.07 8.41 -1.67
N GLU A 58 8.57 7.18 -1.74
CA GLU A 58 7.17 6.88 -2.03
C GLU A 58 6.49 6.29 -0.78
N ALA A 59 5.21 6.61 -0.65
CA ALA A 59 4.30 5.99 0.29
C ALA A 59 3.26 5.24 -0.55
N LEU A 60 3.21 3.93 -0.38
CA LEU A 60 2.27 3.09 -1.10
C LEU A 60 0.96 3.02 -0.35
N ILE A 61 -0.13 3.23 -1.10
CA ILE A 61 -1.48 3.30 -0.55
C ILE A 61 -2.43 2.47 -1.40
N ALA A 62 -3.58 2.14 -0.82
CA ALA A 62 -4.67 1.56 -1.59
C ALA A 62 -5.61 2.67 -2.06
N LYS A 63 -6.12 2.52 -3.29
CA LYS A 63 -7.14 3.39 -3.85
C LYS A 63 -8.31 2.57 -4.36
N LEU A 64 -9.53 2.96 -4.02
CA LEU A 64 -10.75 2.28 -4.47
C LEU A 64 -11.43 3.09 -5.58
N THR A 65 -11.64 2.48 -6.74
CA THR A 65 -12.32 3.12 -7.87
C THR A 65 -13.51 2.29 -8.36
N ARG A 66 -14.38 2.94 -9.14
CA ARG A 66 -15.55 2.32 -9.78
C ARG A 66 -15.52 2.53 -11.28
N GLU A 67 -15.77 1.46 -12.02
CA GLU A 67 -15.92 1.49 -13.48
C GLU A 67 -17.30 0.94 -13.84
N ASN A 68 -18.09 1.71 -14.62
CA ASN A 68 -19.46 1.34 -15.01
C ASN A 68 -19.50 0.59 -16.34
N ILE A 69 -18.66 -0.44 -16.44
CA ILE A 69 -18.58 -1.36 -17.58
C ILE A 69 -18.37 -2.78 -17.07
N GLU A 70 -18.57 -3.78 -17.93
CA GLU A 70 -18.24 -5.17 -17.59
C GLU A 70 -16.73 -5.35 -17.37
N PHE A 71 -16.37 -6.12 -16.35
CA PHE A 71 -14.97 -6.46 -16.09
C PHE A 71 -14.52 -7.61 -17.00
N VAL A 72 -13.42 -7.40 -17.72
CA VAL A 72 -12.72 -8.44 -18.47
C VAL A 72 -11.42 -8.76 -17.75
N PRO A 73 -11.25 -9.96 -17.16
CA PRO A 73 -10.02 -10.34 -16.48
C PRO A 73 -8.82 -10.32 -17.43
N TYR A 74 -7.67 -9.90 -16.92
CA TYR A 74 -6.41 -10.01 -17.64
C TYR A 74 -5.89 -11.45 -17.65
N GLU A 75 -4.92 -11.74 -18.52
CA GLU A 75 -4.32 -13.08 -18.66
C GLU A 75 -3.79 -13.64 -17.32
N ASN A 76 -3.23 -12.77 -16.48
CA ASN A 76 -2.65 -13.15 -15.18
C ASN A 76 -3.63 -12.99 -14.00
N SER A 77 -4.86 -12.53 -14.25
CA SER A 77 -5.84 -12.35 -13.18
C SER A 77 -6.28 -13.71 -12.62
N LYS A 78 -6.16 -13.87 -11.30
CA LYS A 78 -6.57 -15.08 -10.59
C LYS A 78 -7.94 -14.89 -9.98
N LEU A 79 -8.81 -15.88 -10.14
CA LEU A 79 -10.10 -15.88 -9.48
C LEU A 79 -9.94 -16.20 -7.99
N VAL A 80 -10.35 -15.28 -7.12
CA VAL A 80 -10.33 -15.45 -5.66
C VAL A 80 -11.55 -16.26 -5.20
N CYS A 81 -12.75 -15.79 -5.53
CA CYS A 81 -14.00 -16.49 -5.20
C CYS A 81 -15.17 -16.05 -6.09
N LYS A 82 -16.29 -16.80 -6.03
CA LYS A 82 -17.53 -16.51 -6.77
C LYS A 82 -18.72 -16.41 -5.82
N LYS A 83 -19.56 -15.40 -6.02
CA LYS A 83 -20.89 -15.21 -5.40
C LYS A 83 -20.87 -15.36 -3.87
N LYS A 84 -19.77 -14.93 -3.23
CA LYS A 84 -19.63 -14.91 -1.77
C LYS A 84 -20.06 -13.56 -1.22
N ARG A 85 -20.77 -13.58 -0.08
CA ARG A 85 -21.13 -12.36 0.64
C ARG A 85 -19.93 -11.90 1.46
N ILE A 86 -19.71 -10.59 1.52
CA ILE A 86 -18.75 -10.02 2.46
C ILE A 86 -19.44 -9.88 3.82
N ASP A 87 -18.86 -10.51 4.83
CA ASP A 87 -19.42 -10.53 6.17
C ASP A 87 -19.05 -9.27 6.93
N ARG A 88 -17.77 -8.87 6.83
CA ARG A 88 -17.19 -7.67 7.46
C ARG A 88 -16.08 -7.09 6.59
N ILE A 89 -15.88 -5.78 6.73
CA ILE A 89 -14.72 -5.06 6.19
C ILE A 89 -14.10 -4.24 7.32
N SER A 90 -12.78 -4.23 7.38
CA SER A 90 -12.02 -3.23 8.15
C SER A 90 -11.09 -2.48 7.22
N ILE A 91 -11.02 -1.16 7.37
CA ILE A 91 -9.97 -0.34 6.76
C ILE A 91 -8.67 -0.67 7.49
N VAL A 92 -7.61 -0.96 6.72
CA VAL A 92 -6.29 -1.28 7.25
C VAL A 92 -5.44 -0.02 7.18
N ARG A 93 -5.03 0.47 8.34
CA ARG A 93 -4.25 1.70 8.47
C ARG A 93 -2.89 1.43 9.07
N THR A 94 -1.86 2.08 8.55
CA THR A 94 -0.50 2.02 9.11
C THR A 94 0.12 3.40 9.26
N PHE A 95 1.14 3.46 10.11
CA PHE A 95 2.00 4.63 10.28
C PHE A 95 3.37 4.31 9.66
N LEU A 96 3.71 5.01 8.57
CA LEU A 96 4.97 4.88 7.85
C LEU A 96 5.91 6.02 8.24
N TYR A 97 7.14 5.71 8.64
CA TYR A 97 8.15 6.71 8.95
C TYR A 97 9.53 6.37 8.38
N PHE A 98 10.32 7.42 8.16
CA PHE A 98 11.64 7.34 7.56
C PHE A 98 12.72 7.71 8.57
N SER A 99 13.64 6.78 8.82
CA SER A 99 14.77 6.99 9.71
C SER A 99 16.08 7.02 8.94
N ASN A 100 16.96 7.95 9.27
CA ASN A 100 18.30 8.04 8.70
C ASN A 100 19.32 7.36 9.61
N PHE A 101 20.03 6.35 9.10
CA PHE A 101 21.22 5.81 9.77
C PHE A 101 22.43 6.72 9.55
N ARG A 102 22.52 7.38 8.38
CA ARG A 102 23.62 8.28 8.02
C ARG A 102 23.18 9.33 7.02
N VAL A 103 23.26 10.60 7.39
CA VAL A 103 23.03 11.74 6.47
C VAL A 103 24.35 12.11 5.80
N PHE A 104 24.35 12.22 4.47
CA PHE A 104 25.53 12.70 3.74
C PHE A 104 25.63 14.22 3.82
N SER A 105 26.81 14.74 4.18
CA SER A 105 27.04 16.18 4.22
C SER A 105 26.91 16.80 2.82
N ARG A 106 26.63 18.10 2.74
CA ARG A 106 26.57 18.84 1.46
C ARG A 106 27.83 18.66 0.62
N THR A 107 29.00 18.61 1.27
CA THR A 107 30.29 18.34 0.63
C THR A 107 30.37 16.92 0.06
N HIS A 108 29.89 15.92 0.80
CA HIS A 108 29.86 14.54 0.31
C HIS A 108 28.94 14.37 -0.91
N ARG A 109 27.77 15.03 -0.90
CA ARG A 109 26.84 15.07 -2.06
C ARG A 109 27.47 15.70 -3.29
N LEU A 110 28.18 16.82 -3.14
CA LEU A 110 28.89 17.47 -4.25
C LEU A 110 29.99 16.56 -4.81
N ILE A 111 30.72 15.85 -3.96
CA ILE A 111 31.73 14.87 -4.39
C ILE A 111 31.10 13.73 -5.18
N ASN A 112 29.99 13.15 -4.70
CA ASN A 112 29.31 12.06 -5.40
C ASN A 112 28.78 12.48 -6.78
N LYS A 113 28.20 13.70 -6.88
CA LYS A 113 27.81 14.27 -8.18
C LYS A 113 29.00 14.45 -9.11
N LEU A 114 30.12 14.97 -8.60
CA LEU A 114 31.34 15.16 -9.40
C LEU A 114 31.88 13.82 -9.92
N ILE A 115 31.91 12.79 -9.06
CA ILE A 115 32.33 11.43 -9.42
C ILE A 115 31.40 10.85 -10.49
N PHE A 116 30.08 11.03 -10.37
CA PHE A 116 29.12 10.59 -11.39
C PHE A 116 29.36 11.27 -12.74
N TYR A 117 29.53 12.59 -12.76
CA TYR A 117 29.84 13.33 -13.99
C TYR A 117 31.14 12.82 -14.63
N LEU A 118 32.20 12.64 -13.86
CA LEU A 118 33.48 12.10 -14.35
C LEU A 118 33.33 10.68 -14.91
N LYS A 119 32.64 9.80 -14.20
CA LYS A 119 32.35 8.43 -14.66
C LYS A 119 31.53 8.43 -15.95
N THR A 120 30.55 9.31 -16.08
CA THR A 120 29.71 9.42 -17.29
C THR A 120 30.53 9.88 -18.50
N ILE A 121 31.46 10.82 -18.30
CA ILE A 121 32.38 11.30 -19.36
C ILE A 121 33.32 10.16 -19.80
N ILE A 122 33.90 9.42 -18.84
CA ILE A 122 34.83 8.32 -19.14
C ILE A 122 34.12 7.15 -19.81
N LYS A 123 32.96 6.72 -19.28
CA LYS A 123 32.17 5.60 -19.81
C LYS A 123 31.38 5.98 -21.08
N ARG A 124 31.25 7.28 -21.41
CA ARG A 124 30.39 7.85 -22.47
C ARG A 124 28.92 7.38 -22.41
N ARG A 125 28.47 6.88 -21.26
CA ARG A 125 27.10 6.45 -20.99
C ARG A 125 26.78 6.72 -19.52
N LYS A 126 25.54 7.13 -19.26
CA LYS A 126 25.02 7.25 -17.90
C LYS A 126 24.72 5.87 -17.34
N ASP A 127 25.22 5.61 -16.14
CA ASP A 127 24.93 4.39 -15.40
C ASP A 127 23.79 4.72 -14.41
N PRO A 128 22.59 4.14 -14.54
CA PRO A 128 21.44 4.48 -13.72
C PRO A 128 21.70 4.32 -12.22
N ILE A 129 22.53 3.33 -11.86
CA ILE A 129 22.90 3.08 -10.46
C ILE A 129 23.82 4.19 -9.95
N ASP A 130 24.82 4.60 -10.76
CA ASP A 130 25.71 5.71 -10.37
C ASP A 130 24.91 7.04 -10.28
N GLU A 131 23.86 7.23 -11.09
CA GLU A 131 22.97 8.41 -11.05
C GLU A 131 22.17 8.44 -9.73
N ILE A 132 21.52 7.33 -9.35
CA ILE A 132 20.79 7.18 -8.08
C ILE A 132 21.73 7.45 -6.88
N ILE A 133 22.92 6.86 -6.87
CA ILE A 133 23.91 7.05 -5.78
C ILE A 133 24.33 8.52 -5.68
N SER A 134 24.44 9.22 -6.82
CA SER A 134 24.86 10.63 -6.84
C SER A 134 23.84 11.59 -6.22
N ASP A 135 22.55 11.25 -6.29
CA ASP A 135 21.46 12.04 -5.73
C ASP A 135 21.01 11.58 -4.33
N THR A 136 21.48 10.41 -3.89
CA THR A 136 21.23 9.88 -2.54
C THR A 136 21.72 10.86 -1.46
N ILE A 137 20.83 11.23 -0.54
CA ILE A 137 21.10 12.19 0.54
C ILE A 137 21.56 11.53 1.86
N GLY A 138 21.47 10.20 1.95
CA GLY A 138 21.85 9.41 3.11
C GLY A 138 21.50 7.94 2.93
N VAL A 139 21.82 7.13 3.93
CA VAL A 139 21.32 5.75 4.04
C VAL A 139 20.25 5.78 5.12
N GLY A 140 19.02 5.50 4.72
CA GLY A 140 17.86 5.43 5.59
C GLY A 140 17.15 4.09 5.45
N THR A 141 16.14 3.91 6.27
CA THR A 141 15.19 2.81 6.16
C THR A 141 13.80 3.34 6.44
N GLU A 142 12.85 2.72 5.78
CA GLU A 142 11.44 2.88 6.06
C GLU A 142 11.01 1.84 7.11
N TYR A 143 10.02 2.22 7.89
CA TYR A 143 9.41 1.36 8.89
C TYR A 143 7.91 1.62 8.92
N ILE A 144 7.15 0.55 9.08
CA ILE A 144 5.73 0.62 9.39
C ILE A 144 5.48 0.23 10.85
N CYS A 145 4.47 0.82 11.46
CA CYS A 145 4.02 0.44 12.78
C CYS A 145 2.53 0.74 12.95
N ASN A 146 1.92 0.12 13.97
CA ASN A 146 0.54 0.41 14.30
C ASN A 146 0.43 1.89 14.75
N PRO A 147 -0.46 2.70 14.13
CA PRO A 147 -0.65 4.11 14.48
C PRO A 147 -0.97 4.37 15.95
N ASN A 148 -1.55 3.39 16.63
CA ASN A 148 -1.96 3.47 18.04
C ASN A 148 -0.89 2.92 19.02
N SER A 149 0.27 2.51 18.53
CA SER A 149 1.37 2.03 19.38
C SER A 149 2.05 3.17 20.14
N ASP A 150 2.64 2.86 21.29
CA ASP A 150 3.41 3.84 22.06
C ASP A 150 4.68 4.30 21.33
N ASP A 151 5.21 3.48 20.42
CA ASP A 151 6.40 3.78 19.62
C ASP A 151 6.20 5.03 18.75
N VAL A 152 4.97 5.27 18.27
CA VAL A 152 4.64 6.45 17.45
C VAL A 152 4.94 7.77 18.17
N LYS A 153 4.81 7.79 19.50
CA LYS A 153 5.07 8.99 20.33
C LYS A 153 6.56 9.37 20.36
N LEU A 154 7.44 8.43 20.02
CA LEU A 154 8.90 8.61 20.03
C LEU A 154 9.46 9.02 18.66
N ILE A 155 8.62 9.04 17.63
CA ILE A 155 9.04 9.28 16.24
C ILE A 155 8.95 10.76 15.89
N ASP A 156 9.95 11.26 15.16
CA ASP A 156 9.93 12.61 14.60
C ASP A 156 8.78 12.75 13.58
N SER A 157 7.78 13.56 13.93
CA SER A 157 6.58 13.76 13.13
C SER A 157 6.81 14.53 11.82
N ASN A 158 8.02 15.04 11.59
CA ASN A 158 8.41 15.69 10.35
C ASN A 158 8.58 14.71 9.18
N TYR A 159 8.87 13.44 9.44
CA TYR A 159 9.19 12.44 8.40
C TYR A 159 8.31 11.19 8.49
N CYS A 160 7.02 11.42 8.74
CA CYS A 160 6.02 10.36 8.87
C CYS A 160 4.77 10.60 8.03
N ASN A 161 4.05 9.49 7.81
CA ASN A 161 2.85 9.39 6.99
C ASN A 161 1.83 8.48 7.69
N LEU A 162 0.55 8.84 7.61
CA LEU A 162 -0.57 8.00 8.04
C LEU A 162 -1.33 7.53 6.79
N LEU A 163 -1.42 6.22 6.60
CA LEU A 163 -1.81 5.62 5.32
C LEU A 163 -2.94 4.61 5.52
N ASP A 164 -4.00 4.73 4.72
CA ASP A 164 -4.92 3.61 4.48
C ASP A 164 -4.33 2.74 3.36
N VAL A 165 -3.95 1.51 3.71
CA VAL A 165 -3.19 0.60 2.84
C VAL A 165 -4.04 -0.53 2.26
N GLY A 166 -5.35 -0.51 2.51
CA GLY A 166 -6.32 -1.42 1.92
C GLY A 166 -7.38 -1.89 2.89
N LEU A 167 -7.91 -3.08 2.62
CA LEU A 167 -9.06 -3.66 3.31
C LEU A 167 -8.73 -5.06 3.84
N LEU A 168 -9.13 -5.33 5.08
CA LEU A 168 -9.24 -6.69 5.60
C LEU A 168 -10.70 -7.12 5.45
N ILE A 169 -10.95 -8.15 4.66
CA ILE A 169 -12.30 -8.57 4.27
C ILE A 169 -12.59 -9.94 4.86
N GLU A 170 -13.65 -10.07 5.64
CA GLU A 170 -14.12 -11.35 6.18
C GLU A 170 -15.18 -11.96 5.23
N ILE A 171 -14.96 -13.20 4.80
CA ILE A 171 -15.87 -13.97 3.94
C ILE A 171 -15.92 -15.42 4.47
N ASP A 172 -17.11 -15.89 4.81
CA ASP A 172 -17.36 -17.24 5.34
C ASP A 172 -16.44 -17.59 6.53
N GLY A 173 -16.19 -16.62 7.41
CA GLY A 173 -15.34 -16.77 8.60
C GLY A 173 -13.83 -16.78 8.32
N LYS A 174 -13.40 -16.59 7.07
CA LYS A 174 -11.99 -16.46 6.68
C LYS A 174 -11.67 -15.03 6.25
N TYR A 175 -10.39 -14.68 6.24
CA TYR A 175 -9.92 -13.34 5.95
C TYR A 175 -9.18 -13.26 4.62
N LEU A 176 -9.61 -12.34 3.76
CA LEU A 176 -8.88 -11.91 2.58
C LEU A 176 -8.04 -10.67 2.94
N ARG A 177 -6.73 -10.78 2.75
CA ARG A 177 -5.77 -9.68 2.92
C ARG A 177 -5.73 -8.84 1.65
N ALA A 178 -6.71 -7.94 1.49
CA ALA A 178 -6.73 -6.98 0.41
C ALA A 178 -6.04 -5.67 0.81
N PHE A 179 -4.84 -5.75 1.38
CA PHE A 179 -4.05 -4.60 1.82
C PHE A 179 -2.57 -4.80 1.56
N LEU A 180 -1.83 -3.70 1.45
CA LEU A 180 -0.38 -3.71 1.21
C LEU A 180 0.35 -4.14 2.48
N GLN A 181 1.30 -5.06 2.31
CA GLN A 181 2.20 -5.50 3.37
C GLN A 181 3.50 -4.71 3.27
N ASP A 182 3.96 -4.14 4.38
CA ASP A 182 5.04 -3.15 4.41
C ASP A 182 4.74 -1.93 3.50
N ASN A 183 5.78 -1.20 3.08
CA ASN A 183 5.69 -0.18 2.02
C ASN A 183 6.02 -0.80 0.64
N GLY A 184 5.68 -2.08 0.45
CA GLY A 184 5.99 -2.88 -0.75
C GLY A 184 4.94 -2.74 -1.86
N TYR A 185 5.40 -2.69 -3.11
CA TYR A 185 4.50 -2.49 -4.26
C TYR A 185 3.73 -3.74 -4.60
N GLY A 186 2.40 -3.66 -4.56
CA GLY A 186 1.48 -4.73 -4.90
C GLY A 186 0.88 -5.44 -3.68
N PHE A 187 -0.16 -6.22 -3.93
CA PHE A 187 -0.84 -7.03 -2.94
C PHE A 187 -0.19 -8.42 -2.90
N HIS A 188 0.78 -8.62 -2.02
CA HIS A 188 1.51 -9.89 -1.97
C HIS A 188 0.62 -11.08 -1.58
N ILE A 189 0.74 -12.16 -2.35
CA ILE A 189 0.12 -13.46 -2.04
C ILE A 189 1.20 -14.53 -2.06
N PHE A 190 1.32 -15.25 -0.95
CA PHE A 190 2.24 -16.37 -0.82
C PHE A 190 1.50 -17.68 -1.13
N ASP A 191 2.13 -18.53 -1.95
CA ASP A 191 1.64 -19.87 -2.30
C ASP A 191 0.20 -19.90 -2.83
N ASP A 192 -0.24 -18.83 -3.51
CA ASP A 192 -1.62 -18.66 -3.99
C ASP A 192 -2.70 -18.82 -2.90
N LYS A 193 -2.33 -18.58 -1.63
CA LYS A 193 -3.24 -18.57 -0.49
C LYS A 193 -3.93 -17.21 -0.36
N PHE A 194 -5.17 -17.13 -0.85
CA PHE A 194 -5.99 -15.92 -0.74
C PHE A 194 -6.64 -15.74 0.65
N PHE A 195 -7.06 -16.85 1.27
CA PHE A 195 -7.82 -16.82 2.51
C PHE A 195 -6.99 -17.29 3.70
N TYR A 196 -7.05 -16.51 4.76
CA TYR A 196 -6.29 -16.66 6.00
C TYR A 196 -7.23 -16.90 7.17
N GLU A 197 -6.75 -17.65 8.15
CA GLU A 197 -7.44 -17.85 9.42
C GLU A 197 -7.15 -16.66 10.36
N LYS A 198 -7.97 -16.51 11.41
CA LYS A 198 -7.79 -15.43 12.40
C LYS A 198 -6.39 -15.41 13.03
N ASP A 199 -5.80 -16.58 13.24
CA ASP A 199 -4.49 -16.74 13.87
C ASP A 199 -3.35 -16.34 12.93
N ASP A 200 -3.57 -16.36 11.61
CA ASP A 200 -2.60 -15.86 10.64
C ASP A 200 -2.40 -14.33 10.80
N LEU A 201 -3.39 -13.61 11.33
CA LEU A 201 -3.40 -12.14 11.45
C LEU A 201 -2.71 -11.60 12.72
N VAL A 202 -2.04 -12.44 13.50
CA VAL A 202 -1.43 -12.03 14.78
C VAL A 202 -0.34 -10.98 14.58
N GLU A 203 0.55 -11.18 13.61
CA GLU A 203 1.62 -10.21 13.30
C GLU A 203 1.05 -8.94 12.67
N ASP A 204 0.05 -9.06 11.79
CA ASP A 204 -0.59 -7.89 11.16
C ASP A 204 -1.15 -6.92 12.22
N LYS A 205 -1.73 -7.44 13.32
CA LYS A 205 -2.27 -6.59 14.41
C LYS A 205 -1.21 -5.76 15.14
N LYS A 206 0.06 -6.13 15.05
CA LYS A 206 1.17 -5.35 15.63
C LYS A 206 1.55 -4.17 14.74
N LEU A 207 1.30 -4.26 13.44
CA LEU A 207 1.74 -3.30 12.42
C LEU A 207 0.62 -2.42 11.88
N TYR A 208 -0.62 -2.88 12.01
CA TYR A 208 -1.79 -2.22 11.41
C TYR A 208 -2.88 -1.98 12.45
N ASP A 209 -3.56 -0.85 12.28
CA ASP A 209 -4.86 -0.61 12.89
C ASP A 209 -5.97 -1.10 11.95
N PHE A 210 -6.96 -1.81 12.52
CA PHE A 210 -8.07 -2.39 11.79
C PHE A 210 -9.36 -1.68 12.17
N ILE A 211 -9.70 -0.65 11.41
CA ILE A 211 -10.86 0.21 11.65
C ILE A 211 -12.09 -0.47 11.04
N LYS A 212 -12.94 -1.04 11.89
CA LYS A 212 -14.16 -1.74 11.44
C LYS A 212 -15.11 -0.77 10.75
N VAL A 213 -15.67 -1.22 9.62
CA VAL A 213 -16.74 -0.51 8.92
C VAL A 213 -18.07 -1.13 9.35
N ASP A 214 -18.95 -0.29 9.89
CA ASP A 214 -20.27 -0.72 10.33
C ASP A 214 -21.20 -0.96 9.12
N LYS A 215 -22.10 -1.94 9.25
CA LYS A 215 -23.20 -2.08 8.29
C LYS A 215 -24.18 -0.95 8.57
N ASN A 216 -24.40 -0.08 7.59
CA ASN A 216 -25.54 0.83 7.64
C ASN A 216 -26.81 -0.02 7.80
N ALA A 217 -27.60 0.29 8.83
CA ALA A 217 -28.92 -0.29 9.00
C ALA A 217 -29.78 0.18 7.82
N SER A 218 -29.94 -0.70 6.83
CA SER A 218 -30.88 -0.54 5.72
C SER A 218 -32.32 -0.71 6.20
#